data_AF-A0A7C6XJ38-F1
#
_entry.id   AF-A0A7C6XJ38-F1
#
_cell.length_a   1.000
_cell.length_b   1.000
_cell.length_c   1.000
_cell.angle_alpha   90.00
_cell.angle_beta   90.00
_cell.angle_gamma   90.00
#
_symmetry.space_group_name_H-M   'P 1'
#
loop_
_entity.id
_entity.type
_entity.pdbx_description
1 polymer ?
#
loop_
_entity_poly.entity_id
_entity_poly.type
_entity_poly.pdbx_seq_one_letter_code
_entity_poly.pdbx_strand_id
1 'polypeptide(L)'
;MAELLPAKGWFASGPLPGLLEDALPDNYYVIPEPTVSGVPIDTIVVGPQAVFVLHIRDWQGEVIPARRGPWREHRDGGPAIDHPNPATEAQQATAAIRRFLRDEFPQLSPPIYNYLVLTSPSVRLVATDMGEPLAMTPDTIVEGIVSTGPTTGGALVDDDVREALAIALRERQITASQRVKQPFVFRSGDLLSSGTTVRTIRGAIKHMDRHPEDGIYHLRNGTLAAWFASEGADHLAELAREVMRQRVIDDRMALETFLLATGLVPRPRLVARRATVDFGHVLSGEHAVRRLRMRKGRGRGYLFGTLQPAQSWIRVDPQRFTDGALEATVSINTESLPIGREHSTGAVRVTSSASPAPIDIPVRVRVVGMPSPINRRVLRPLAGLVASGAIGVALGWLLGSWGVLSAPWLGGVFGAWGNGAMGTALLIGLFWALLGAFRGLMQPLAWPIGYALGRWALRTLAWMVALGALAAVAMWALRWAYPPVGDAQPDAVRLVAILVAPVFAVLPAVVGEIRAGQRDARPVSEAEARPQRRPVVAVFVAVALLFVLALSLRIFRPAIESVDVEASTATAQEWTAERWTQLETGLNDVIDRVMLRLYDRRAPSGG
;
A
#
# COMPACT_ATOMS: atom_id res chain seq x y z
N MET A 1 11.21 -23.10 -22.41
CA MET A 1 12.48 -22.74 -21.75
C MET A 1 13.40 -23.95 -21.48
N ALA A 2 12.92 -25.19 -21.63
CA ALA A 2 13.75 -26.40 -21.59
C ALA A 2 14.92 -26.42 -22.61
N GLU A 3 14.84 -25.67 -23.72
CA GLU A 3 15.93 -25.53 -24.71
C GLU A 3 17.12 -24.65 -24.25
N LEU A 4 17.05 -23.95 -23.11
CA LEU A 4 18.17 -23.11 -22.62
C LEU A 4 19.19 -23.87 -21.76
N LEU A 5 18.86 -25.09 -21.32
CA LEU A 5 19.75 -25.91 -20.50
C LEU A 5 20.92 -26.53 -21.30
N PRO A 6 20.72 -27.07 -22.53
CA PRO A 6 21.81 -27.58 -23.36
C PRO A 6 22.82 -26.49 -23.76
N ALA A 7 22.34 -25.25 -23.95
CA ALA A 7 23.16 -24.13 -24.42
C ALA A 7 24.18 -23.61 -23.37
N LYS A 8 24.05 -23.99 -22.09
CA LYS A 8 24.94 -23.54 -21.00
C LYS A 8 26.10 -24.48 -20.67
N GLY A 9 26.35 -25.51 -21.50
CA GLY A 9 27.50 -26.40 -21.30
C GLY A 9 27.38 -27.23 -20.01
N TRP A 10 26.28 -27.96 -19.86
CA TRP A 10 26.08 -28.97 -18.82
C TRP A 10 26.80 -30.29 -19.18
N PHE A 11 27.98 -30.24 -19.80
CA PHE A 11 28.64 -31.48 -20.21
C PHE A 11 29.23 -32.19 -19.00
N ALA A 12 28.68 -33.37 -18.70
CA ALA A 12 29.19 -34.34 -17.75
C ALA A 12 30.67 -34.64 -18.03
N SER A 13 31.53 -34.35 -17.04
CA SER A 13 32.90 -34.87 -17.05
C SER A 13 32.87 -36.26 -16.41
N GLY A 14 32.62 -37.30 -17.21
CA GLY A 14 32.66 -38.69 -16.75
C GLY A 14 31.55 -39.58 -17.32
N PRO A 15 31.74 -40.92 -17.31
CA PRO A 15 30.79 -41.86 -17.90
C PRO A 15 29.47 -41.96 -17.13
N LEU A 16 29.48 -41.73 -15.81
CA LEU A 16 28.28 -41.91 -14.97
C LEU A 16 27.27 -40.77 -15.11
N PRO A 17 27.62 -39.47 -15.03
CA PRO A 17 26.61 -38.42 -15.12
C PRO A 17 25.94 -38.39 -16.50
N GLY A 18 26.68 -38.68 -17.59
CA GLY A 18 26.09 -38.83 -18.92
C GLY A 18 25.11 -40.01 -19.01
N LEU A 19 25.46 -41.17 -18.42
CA LEU A 19 24.54 -42.31 -18.32
C LEU A 19 23.27 -41.96 -17.53
N LEU A 20 23.40 -41.19 -16.44
CA LEU A 20 22.24 -40.76 -15.64
C LEU A 20 21.37 -39.75 -16.40
N GLU A 21 21.96 -38.82 -17.14
CA GLU A 21 21.22 -37.87 -17.99
C GLU A 21 20.44 -38.58 -19.09
N ASP A 22 21.02 -39.63 -19.70
CA ASP A 22 20.36 -40.40 -20.76
C ASP A 22 19.27 -41.36 -20.23
N ALA A 23 19.43 -41.88 -19.00
CA ALA A 23 18.57 -42.93 -18.47
C ALA A 23 17.48 -42.43 -17.49
N LEU A 24 17.68 -41.27 -16.85
CA LEU A 24 16.67 -40.69 -15.96
C LEU A 24 15.62 -39.90 -16.76
N PRO A 25 14.37 -39.81 -16.27
CA PRO A 25 13.36 -38.98 -16.93
C PRO A 25 13.70 -37.48 -16.89
N ASP A 26 13.12 -36.70 -17.82
CA ASP A 26 13.36 -35.25 -17.99
C ASP A 26 13.13 -34.38 -16.74
N ASN A 27 12.43 -34.89 -15.73
CA ASN A 27 12.15 -34.19 -14.48
C ASN A 27 13.24 -34.36 -13.40
N TYR A 28 14.37 -34.97 -13.74
CA TYR A 28 15.56 -35.08 -12.88
C TYR A 28 16.67 -34.17 -13.40
N TYR A 29 17.39 -33.54 -12.47
CA TYR A 29 18.56 -32.74 -12.79
C TYR A 29 19.82 -33.40 -12.23
N VAL A 30 20.77 -33.71 -13.10
CA VAL A 30 22.08 -34.27 -12.73
C VAL A 30 23.10 -33.14 -12.62
N ILE A 31 23.80 -33.10 -11.50
CA ILE A 31 24.82 -32.09 -11.21
C ILE A 31 26.15 -32.82 -10.99
N PRO A 32 27.08 -32.79 -11.94
CA PRO A 32 28.39 -33.42 -11.81
C PRO A 32 29.34 -32.57 -10.96
N GLU A 33 30.10 -33.23 -10.09
CA GLU A 33 31.17 -32.68 -9.26
C GLU A 33 30.83 -31.39 -8.45
N PRO A 34 29.63 -31.26 -7.85
CA PRO A 34 29.31 -30.05 -7.11
C PRO A 34 30.16 -29.93 -5.85
N THR A 35 30.58 -28.71 -5.53
CA THR A 35 31.17 -28.38 -4.22
C THR A 35 30.11 -27.68 -3.38
N VAL A 36 29.59 -28.34 -2.34
CA VAL A 36 28.52 -27.79 -1.49
C VAL A 36 29.06 -27.46 -0.11
N SER A 37 28.99 -26.19 0.30
CA SER A 37 29.54 -25.73 1.59
C SER A 37 31.03 -26.08 1.79
N GLY A 38 31.80 -26.10 0.70
CA GLY A 38 33.22 -26.49 0.69
C GLY A 38 33.49 -28.01 0.75
N VAL A 39 32.44 -28.84 0.71
CA VAL A 39 32.57 -30.30 0.59
C VAL A 39 32.43 -30.68 -0.89
N PRO A 40 33.47 -31.23 -1.54
CA PRO A 40 33.34 -31.77 -2.89
C PRO A 40 32.46 -33.02 -2.85
N ILE A 41 31.56 -33.15 -3.81
CA ILE A 41 30.63 -34.26 -3.95
C ILE A 41 30.72 -34.74 -5.39
N ASP A 42 30.77 -36.05 -5.61
CA ASP A 42 31.03 -36.60 -6.96
C ASP A 42 29.86 -36.32 -7.92
N THR A 43 28.62 -36.61 -7.51
CA THR A 43 27.42 -36.28 -8.31
C THR A 43 26.21 -36.09 -7.40
N ILE A 44 25.38 -35.09 -7.71
CA ILE A 44 24.06 -34.91 -7.08
C ILE A 44 22.98 -35.06 -8.14
N VAL A 45 21.91 -35.78 -7.83
CA VAL A 45 20.70 -35.85 -8.66
C VAL A 45 19.53 -35.25 -7.87
N VAL A 46 18.86 -34.26 -8.46
CA VAL A 46 17.67 -33.63 -7.88
C VAL A 46 16.45 -34.17 -8.60
N GLY A 47 15.67 -35.01 -7.92
CA GLY A 47 14.42 -35.59 -8.43
C GLY A 47 13.17 -35.05 -7.73
N PRO A 48 11.97 -35.40 -8.22
CA PRO A 48 10.70 -34.99 -7.60
C PRO A 48 10.50 -35.53 -6.18
N GLN A 49 11.13 -36.64 -5.83
CA GLN A 49 11.01 -37.32 -4.54
C GLN A 49 12.05 -36.84 -3.50
N ALA A 50 13.27 -36.52 -3.92
CA ALA A 50 14.41 -36.36 -3.03
C ALA A 50 15.64 -35.79 -3.74
N VAL A 51 16.66 -35.48 -2.94
CA VAL A 51 18.02 -35.21 -3.42
C VAL A 51 18.86 -36.47 -3.23
N PHE A 52 19.46 -36.98 -4.29
CA PHE A 52 20.33 -38.14 -4.26
C PHE A 52 21.78 -37.70 -4.37
N VAL A 53 22.63 -38.22 -3.50
CA VAL A 53 24.06 -37.94 -3.43
C VAL A 53 24.79 -39.21 -3.80
N LEU A 54 25.52 -39.17 -4.90
CA LEU A 54 26.26 -40.32 -5.42
C LEU A 54 27.73 -40.16 -5.07
N HIS A 55 28.30 -41.18 -4.46
CA HIS A 55 29.73 -41.29 -4.10
C HIS A 55 30.35 -42.33 -5.03
N ILE A 56 31.22 -41.91 -5.94
CA ILE A 56 31.72 -42.73 -7.06
C ILE A 56 33.04 -43.38 -6.67
N ARG A 57 33.14 -44.72 -6.70
CA ARG A 57 34.38 -45.45 -6.39
C ARG A 57 34.71 -46.47 -7.46
N ASP A 58 35.99 -46.55 -7.83
CA ASP A 58 36.49 -47.52 -8.80
C ASP A 58 37.14 -48.74 -8.12
N TRP A 59 36.45 -49.31 -7.13
CA TRP A 59 36.88 -50.53 -6.44
C TRP A 59 36.61 -51.77 -7.30
N GLN A 60 37.46 -52.79 -7.20
CA GLN A 60 37.43 -53.98 -8.06
C GLN A 60 37.26 -55.27 -7.24
N GLY A 61 36.76 -56.34 -7.87
CA GLY A 61 36.61 -57.64 -7.18
C GLY A 61 35.49 -57.65 -6.14
N GLU A 62 35.63 -58.45 -5.09
CA GLU A 62 34.61 -58.58 -4.04
C GLU A 62 34.70 -57.45 -3.02
N VAL A 63 33.65 -56.62 -2.94
CA VAL A 63 33.55 -55.55 -1.95
C VAL A 63 32.66 -56.01 -0.81
N ILE A 64 33.24 -56.07 0.40
CA ILE A 64 32.55 -56.45 1.63
C ILE A 64 32.22 -55.17 2.41
N PRO A 65 30.94 -54.77 2.47
CA PRO A 65 30.52 -53.60 3.22
C PRO A 65 30.63 -53.85 4.73
N ALA A 66 31.00 -52.80 5.46
CA ALA A 66 31.04 -52.82 6.92
C ALA A 66 30.21 -51.67 7.50
N ARG A 67 29.27 -51.97 8.42
CA ARG A 67 28.50 -50.94 9.14
C ARG A 67 29.39 -50.06 10.02
N ARG A 68 30.47 -50.63 10.58
CA ARG A 68 31.48 -49.93 11.38
C ARG A 68 32.86 -50.46 10.98
N GLY A 69 33.84 -49.56 10.85
CA GLY A 69 35.19 -49.92 10.40
C GLY A 69 35.37 -49.83 8.88
N PRO A 70 36.56 -50.18 8.37
CA PRO A 70 36.88 -50.08 6.95
C PRO A 70 36.07 -51.07 6.11
N TRP A 71 35.76 -50.67 4.88
CA TRP A 71 35.24 -51.59 3.87
C TRP A 71 36.40 -52.36 3.26
N ARG A 72 36.18 -53.60 2.84
CA ARG A 72 37.25 -54.44 2.30
C ARG A 72 37.02 -54.76 0.84
N GLU A 73 38.05 -54.55 0.04
CA GLU A 73 38.11 -54.96 -1.37
C GLU A 73 38.97 -56.22 -1.46
N HIS A 74 38.42 -57.32 -1.97
CA HIS A 74 39.15 -58.56 -2.21
C HIS A 74 39.24 -58.82 -3.72
N ARG A 75 40.43 -58.61 -4.28
CA ARG A 75 40.71 -58.91 -5.69
C ARG A 75 41.01 -60.39 -5.84
N ASP A 76 40.65 -60.97 -6.99
CA ASP A 76 40.88 -62.40 -7.27
C ASP A 76 42.33 -62.80 -6.99
N GLY A 77 42.55 -63.57 -5.91
CA GLY A 77 43.86 -64.05 -5.48
C GLY A 77 44.79 -63.01 -4.82
N GLY A 78 44.31 -61.80 -4.57
CA GLY A 78 45.08 -60.72 -3.93
C GLY A 78 44.82 -60.56 -2.43
N PRO A 79 45.68 -59.85 -1.69
CA PRO A 79 45.41 -59.46 -0.31
C PRO A 79 44.19 -58.51 -0.25
N ALA A 80 43.42 -58.59 0.84
CA ALA A 80 42.31 -57.65 1.07
C ALA A 80 42.85 -56.23 1.28
N ILE A 81 42.27 -55.26 0.57
CA ILE A 81 42.58 -53.84 0.68
C ILE A 81 41.50 -53.19 1.56
N ASP A 82 41.92 -52.57 2.66
CA ASP A 82 41.03 -51.82 3.55
C ASP A 82 40.81 -50.40 3.00
N HIS A 83 39.55 -50.03 2.79
CA HIS A 83 39.12 -48.69 2.38
C HIS A 83 38.46 -47.93 3.53
N PRO A 84 38.61 -46.60 3.61
CA PRO A 84 37.86 -45.78 4.55
C PRO A 84 36.35 -45.99 4.40
N ASN A 85 35.62 -45.96 5.51
CA ASN A 85 34.17 -46.16 5.47
C ASN A 85 33.46 -44.95 4.80
N PRO A 86 32.73 -45.15 3.69
CA PRO A 86 32.04 -44.07 3.00
C PRO A 86 30.91 -43.43 3.81
N ALA A 87 30.47 -44.04 4.92
CA ALA A 87 29.48 -43.47 5.83
C ALA A 87 29.89 -42.08 6.35
N THR A 88 31.18 -41.87 6.60
CA THR A 88 31.66 -40.58 7.14
C THR A 88 31.50 -39.47 6.11
N GLU A 89 31.82 -39.77 4.85
CA GLU A 89 31.70 -38.84 3.72
C GLU A 89 30.23 -38.58 3.37
N ALA A 90 29.40 -39.63 3.34
CA ALA A 90 27.95 -39.50 3.16
C ALA A 90 27.31 -38.61 4.25
N GLN A 91 27.73 -38.75 5.52
CA GLN A 91 27.28 -37.89 6.61
C GLN A 91 27.72 -36.44 6.42
N GLN A 92 28.97 -36.21 5.98
CA GLN A 92 29.49 -34.87 5.69
C GLN A 92 28.74 -34.20 4.53
N ALA A 93 28.54 -34.92 3.42
CA ALA A 93 27.78 -34.44 2.26
C ALA A 93 26.32 -34.12 2.64
N THR A 94 25.67 -35.01 3.40
CA THR A 94 24.32 -34.77 3.91
C THR A 94 24.24 -33.53 4.81
N ALA A 95 25.21 -33.35 5.72
CA ALA A 95 25.27 -32.19 6.59
C ALA A 95 25.48 -30.89 5.79
N ALA A 96 26.35 -30.93 4.77
CA ALA A 96 26.61 -29.82 3.87
C ALA A 96 25.37 -29.42 3.06
N ILE A 97 24.67 -30.39 2.45
CA ILE A 97 23.43 -30.14 1.69
C ILE A 97 22.32 -29.64 2.61
N ARG A 98 22.12 -30.21 3.81
CA ARG A 98 21.13 -29.70 4.78
C ARG A 98 21.42 -28.28 5.24
N ARG A 99 22.70 -27.92 5.36
CA ARG A 99 23.11 -26.55 5.69
C ARG A 99 22.81 -25.61 4.52
N PHE A 100 23.18 -26.02 3.31
CA PHE A 100 22.88 -25.30 2.07
C PHE A 100 21.38 -25.03 1.92
N LEU A 101 20.55 -26.08 2.06
CA LEU A 101 19.10 -25.96 1.99
C LEU A 101 18.54 -25.02 3.04
N ARG A 102 18.99 -25.09 4.30
CA ARG A 102 18.56 -24.13 5.35
C ARG A 102 18.93 -22.69 5.04
N ASP A 103 20.10 -22.48 4.43
CA ASP A 103 20.61 -21.14 4.14
C ASP A 103 19.92 -20.52 2.92
N GLU A 104 19.77 -21.27 1.84
CA GLU A 104 19.32 -20.80 0.52
C GLU A 104 17.83 -21.08 0.25
N PHE A 105 17.30 -22.19 0.77
CA PHE A 105 15.92 -22.66 0.55
C PHE A 105 15.26 -23.07 1.87
N PRO A 106 15.04 -22.15 2.83
CA PRO A 106 14.64 -22.49 4.20
C PRO A 106 13.28 -23.20 4.31
N GLN A 107 12.45 -23.12 3.28
CA GLN A 107 11.16 -23.80 3.20
C GLN A 107 11.27 -25.23 2.64
N LEU A 108 12.39 -25.57 2.00
CA LEU A 108 12.65 -26.89 1.44
C LEU A 108 13.33 -27.78 2.48
N SER A 109 12.80 -28.98 2.67
CA SER A 109 13.41 -30.03 3.50
C SER A 109 13.23 -31.40 2.84
N PRO A 110 13.72 -31.60 1.60
CA PRO A 110 13.61 -32.88 0.92
C PRO A 110 14.40 -33.98 1.66
N PRO A 111 13.96 -35.24 1.55
CA PRO A 111 14.81 -36.38 1.88
C PRO A 111 16.13 -36.32 1.10
N ILE A 112 17.22 -36.76 1.74
CA ILE A 112 18.53 -36.86 1.12
C ILE A 112 18.98 -38.31 1.22
N TYR A 113 19.18 -38.96 0.08
CA TYR A 113 19.66 -40.34 0.00
C TYR A 113 21.11 -40.35 -0.47
N ASN A 114 21.94 -41.20 0.12
CA ASN A 114 23.32 -41.36 -0.27
C ASN A 114 23.51 -42.76 -0.86
N TYR A 115 24.07 -42.82 -2.06
CA TYR A 115 24.40 -44.06 -2.75
C TYR A 115 25.89 -44.11 -3.03
N LEU A 116 26.49 -45.28 -2.83
CA LEU A 116 27.86 -45.56 -3.25
C LEU A 116 27.81 -46.26 -4.61
N VAL A 117 28.35 -45.65 -5.65
CA VAL A 117 28.33 -46.20 -7.00
C VAL A 117 29.71 -46.80 -7.32
N LEU A 118 29.75 -48.11 -7.50
CA LEU A 118 30.97 -48.86 -7.81
C LEU A 118 31.13 -48.96 -9.34
N THR A 119 32.03 -48.19 -9.93
CA THR A 119 32.14 -48.04 -11.39
C THR A 119 32.83 -49.20 -12.10
N SER A 120 33.58 -50.02 -11.38
CA SER A 120 34.31 -51.12 -12.00
C SER A 120 33.37 -52.26 -12.44
N PRO A 121 33.45 -52.73 -13.69
CA PRO A 121 32.60 -53.82 -14.16
C PRO A 121 32.92 -55.17 -13.51
N SER A 122 34.09 -55.32 -12.88
CA SER A 122 34.49 -56.55 -12.19
C SER A 122 33.99 -56.64 -10.74
N VAL A 123 33.30 -55.61 -10.25
CA VAL A 123 32.91 -55.53 -8.85
C VAL A 123 31.77 -56.48 -8.52
N ARG A 124 31.88 -57.19 -7.40
CA ARG A 124 30.84 -58.05 -6.84
C ARG A 124 30.55 -57.63 -5.41
N LEU A 125 29.30 -57.25 -5.14
CA LEU A 125 28.84 -56.85 -3.82
C LEU A 125 28.46 -58.09 -3.01
N VAL A 126 29.17 -58.34 -1.90
CA VAL A 126 28.87 -59.46 -1.00
C VAL A 126 27.79 -59.00 0.00
N ALA A 127 26.55 -59.40 -0.24
CA ALA A 127 25.37 -58.99 0.54
C ALA A 127 25.36 -59.61 1.94
N THR A 128 26.14 -59.05 2.87
CA THR A 128 26.26 -59.60 4.23
C THR A 128 25.62 -58.72 5.29
N ASP A 129 25.40 -57.44 5.00
CA ASP A 129 24.61 -56.49 5.77
C ASP A 129 24.61 -55.19 4.95
N MET A 130 23.45 -54.64 4.61
CA MET A 130 23.39 -53.39 3.83
C MET A 130 23.98 -52.27 4.68
N GLY A 131 25.23 -51.89 4.40
CA GLY A 131 25.86 -50.71 4.99
C GLY A 131 25.19 -49.43 4.49
N GLU A 132 25.21 -48.38 5.30
CA GLU A 132 24.90 -47.02 4.84
C GLU A 132 26.23 -46.32 4.49
N PRO A 133 26.38 -45.71 3.29
CA PRO A 133 25.44 -45.62 2.18
C PRO A 133 25.25 -46.94 1.41
N LEU A 134 24.09 -47.11 0.77
CA LEU A 134 23.76 -48.29 -0.02
C LEU A 134 24.62 -48.34 -1.28
N ALA A 135 25.35 -49.45 -1.47
CA ALA A 135 26.21 -49.66 -2.61
C ALA A 135 25.45 -50.24 -3.81
N MET A 136 25.69 -49.66 -4.98
CA MET A 136 25.03 -49.98 -6.24
C MET A 136 26.03 -49.98 -7.41
N THR A 137 25.66 -50.62 -8.50
CA THR A 137 26.37 -50.54 -9.78
C THR A 137 25.74 -49.46 -10.68
N PRO A 138 26.46 -48.96 -11.71
CA PRO A 138 25.92 -48.01 -12.68
C PRO A 138 24.62 -48.48 -13.37
N ASP A 139 24.43 -49.78 -13.54
CA ASP A 139 23.21 -50.32 -14.17
C ASP A 139 22.00 -50.32 -13.21
N THR A 140 22.24 -50.42 -11.89
CA THR A 140 21.18 -50.54 -10.89
C THR A 140 20.83 -49.21 -10.22
N ILE A 141 21.69 -48.19 -10.32
CA ILE A 141 21.46 -46.89 -9.68
C ILE A 141 20.25 -46.15 -10.26
N VAL A 142 19.99 -46.26 -11.56
CA VAL A 142 18.83 -45.61 -12.22
C VAL A 142 17.54 -46.18 -11.63
N GLU A 143 17.44 -47.51 -11.57
CA GLU A 143 16.30 -48.18 -10.95
C GLU A 143 16.20 -47.85 -9.45
N GLY A 144 17.32 -47.77 -8.73
CA GLY A 144 17.36 -47.35 -7.32
C GLY A 144 16.82 -45.94 -7.09
N ILE A 145 17.19 -44.98 -7.94
CA ILE A 145 16.70 -43.60 -7.89
C ILE A 145 15.20 -43.55 -8.17
N VAL A 146 14.75 -44.18 -9.27
CA VAL A 146 13.35 -44.14 -9.71
C VAL A 146 12.41 -44.92 -8.79
N SER A 147 12.87 -46.05 -8.22
CA SER A 147 12.11 -46.88 -7.28
C SER A 147 11.96 -46.26 -5.90
N THR A 148 12.76 -45.24 -5.57
CA THR A 148 12.54 -44.40 -4.40
C THR A 148 11.29 -43.56 -4.67
N GLY A 149 10.11 -44.15 -4.44
CA GLY A 149 8.83 -43.59 -4.86
C GLY A 149 8.57 -42.16 -4.35
N PRO A 150 7.67 -41.41 -5.01
CA PRO A 150 7.38 -40.03 -4.64
C PRO A 150 6.85 -39.96 -3.21
N THR A 151 7.48 -39.15 -2.37
CA THR A 151 6.85 -38.71 -1.12
C THR A 151 5.60 -37.91 -1.50
N THR A 152 4.42 -38.40 -1.09
CA THR A 152 3.14 -37.72 -1.28
C THR A 152 3.21 -36.32 -0.65
N GLY A 153 3.14 -35.28 -1.49
CA GLY A 153 3.27 -33.88 -1.05
C GLY A 153 4.71 -33.38 -0.87
N GLY A 154 5.70 -34.02 -1.50
CA GLY A 154 7.10 -33.61 -1.42
C GLY A 154 7.34 -32.16 -1.89
N ALA A 155 8.24 -31.45 -1.19
CA ALA A 155 8.59 -30.05 -1.47
C ALA A 155 9.24 -29.81 -2.85
N LEU A 156 9.60 -30.88 -3.57
CA LEU A 156 10.26 -30.86 -4.88
C LEU A 156 9.34 -31.32 -6.02
N VAL A 157 8.01 -31.37 -5.84
CA VAL A 157 7.08 -31.74 -6.91
C VAL A 157 7.04 -30.69 -8.03
N ASP A 158 7.23 -29.41 -7.69
CA ASP A 158 7.29 -28.29 -8.63
C ASP A 158 8.61 -28.29 -9.41
N ASP A 159 8.52 -28.26 -10.75
CA ASP A 159 9.67 -28.30 -11.65
C ASP A 159 10.52 -27.03 -11.53
N ASP A 160 9.89 -25.87 -11.40
CA ASP A 160 10.58 -24.57 -11.26
C ASP A 160 11.45 -24.56 -9.98
N VAL A 161 10.98 -25.21 -8.91
CA VAL A 161 11.70 -25.33 -7.64
C VAL A 161 12.89 -26.28 -7.78
N ARG A 162 12.73 -27.40 -8.49
CA ARG A 162 13.83 -28.35 -8.75
C ARG A 162 14.91 -27.73 -9.62
N GLU A 163 14.52 -27.05 -10.70
CA GLU A 163 15.45 -26.36 -11.58
C GLU A 163 16.24 -25.31 -10.80
N ALA A 164 15.56 -24.48 -10.00
CA ALA A 164 16.20 -23.47 -9.16
C ALA A 164 17.18 -24.09 -8.14
N LEU A 165 16.82 -25.23 -7.53
CA LEU A 165 17.70 -25.95 -6.62
C LEU A 165 18.92 -26.53 -7.33
N ALA A 166 18.74 -27.14 -8.50
CA ALA A 166 19.82 -27.74 -9.29
C ALA A 166 20.82 -26.68 -9.76
N ILE A 167 20.32 -25.55 -10.30
CA ILE A 167 21.14 -24.39 -10.66
C ILE A 167 21.91 -23.89 -9.43
N ALA A 168 21.25 -23.78 -8.28
CA ALA A 168 21.90 -23.29 -7.07
C ALA A 168 22.99 -24.25 -6.56
N LEU A 169 22.76 -25.57 -6.56
CA LEU A 169 23.76 -26.57 -6.15
C LEU A 169 24.98 -26.58 -7.08
N ARG A 170 24.78 -26.28 -8.36
CA ARG A 170 25.88 -26.19 -9.34
C ARG A 170 26.65 -24.88 -9.23
N GLU A 171 25.95 -23.74 -9.24
CA GLU A 171 26.56 -22.42 -9.36
C GLU A 171 27.02 -21.82 -8.03
N ARG A 172 26.51 -22.31 -6.89
CA ARG A 172 26.79 -21.73 -5.56
C ARG A 172 27.66 -22.64 -4.72
N GLN A 173 28.97 -22.47 -4.87
CA GLN A 173 29.96 -23.21 -4.08
C GLN A 173 29.97 -22.82 -2.58
N ILE A 174 29.55 -21.58 -2.28
CA ILE A 174 29.51 -21.02 -0.93
C ILE A 174 28.09 -20.55 -0.59
N THR A 175 27.59 -20.91 0.60
CA THR A 175 26.28 -20.42 1.08
C THR A 175 26.37 -18.98 1.57
N ALA A 176 25.26 -18.25 1.54
CA ALA A 176 25.22 -16.87 2.04
C ALA A 176 25.75 -16.73 3.49
N SER A 177 25.58 -17.75 4.34
CA SER A 177 25.99 -17.75 5.74
C SER A 177 27.39 -18.35 5.99
N GLN A 178 28.04 -18.93 4.98
CA GLN A 178 29.35 -19.54 5.13
C GLN A 178 30.44 -18.49 5.33
N ARG A 179 31.43 -18.84 6.16
CA ARG A 179 32.59 -17.98 6.39
C ARG A 179 33.50 -18.03 5.17
N VAL A 180 33.77 -16.87 4.59
CA VAL A 180 34.72 -16.67 3.50
C VAL A 180 36.16 -16.79 3.99
N LYS A 181 37.08 -17.11 3.06
CA LYS A 181 38.53 -17.24 3.34
C LYS A 181 39.13 -15.89 3.69
N GLN A 182 38.79 -14.84 2.92
CA GLN A 182 39.25 -13.48 3.16
C GLN A 182 38.09 -12.58 3.58
N PRO A 183 38.16 -11.91 4.76
CA PRO A 183 37.11 -11.00 5.18
C PRO A 183 37.01 -9.82 4.21
N PHE A 184 35.79 -9.41 3.88
CA PHE A 184 35.58 -8.16 3.15
C PHE A 184 35.64 -6.99 4.13
N VAL A 185 36.36 -5.94 3.75
CA VAL A 185 36.55 -4.75 4.59
C VAL A 185 35.80 -3.59 3.95
N PHE A 186 34.79 -3.09 4.66
CA PHE A 186 34.06 -1.90 4.27
C PHE A 186 34.74 -0.62 4.77
N ARG A 187 34.46 0.51 4.09
CA ARG A 187 35.03 1.81 4.45
C ARG A 187 34.45 2.38 5.74
N SER A 188 33.14 2.26 5.95
CA SER A 188 32.53 2.69 7.21
C SER A 188 32.84 1.68 8.31
N GLY A 189 33.38 2.17 9.42
CA GLY A 189 33.70 1.42 10.64
C GLY A 189 33.15 2.16 11.86
N ASP A 190 33.05 1.44 12.98
CA ASP A 190 32.74 2.05 14.27
C ASP A 190 33.76 3.14 14.63
N LEU A 191 33.41 3.97 15.63
CA LEU A 191 34.04 5.25 16.08
C LEU A 191 35.58 5.34 16.16
N LEU A 192 36.31 4.23 15.95
CA LEU A 192 37.77 4.12 15.99
C LEU A 192 38.43 3.82 14.63
N SER A 193 37.75 4.06 13.50
CA SER A 193 38.32 4.09 12.13
C SER A 193 38.88 2.78 11.55
N SER A 194 38.74 1.64 12.23
CA SER A 194 38.93 0.34 11.58
C SER A 194 37.65 -0.03 10.83
N GLY A 195 37.73 -0.09 9.50
CA GLY A 195 36.59 -0.43 8.63
C GLY A 195 35.85 -1.70 9.08
N THR A 196 34.53 -1.76 8.84
CA THR A 196 33.73 -2.92 9.25
C THR A 196 34.15 -4.16 8.46
N THR A 197 34.64 -5.18 9.17
CA THR A 197 35.01 -6.45 8.55
C THR A 197 33.84 -7.43 8.58
N VAL A 198 33.49 -7.99 7.43
CA VAL A 198 32.47 -9.04 7.32
C VAL A 198 33.10 -10.33 6.81
N ARG A 199 32.70 -11.44 7.42
CA ARG A 199 33.21 -12.78 7.07
C ARG A 199 32.19 -13.63 6.32
N THR A 200 31.03 -13.10 5.95
CA THR A 200 29.99 -13.86 5.25
C THR A 200 29.35 -12.98 4.18
N ILE A 201 28.87 -13.61 3.10
CA ILE A 201 28.16 -12.92 2.01
C ILE A 201 26.89 -12.24 2.54
N ARG A 202 26.11 -12.93 3.37
CA ARG A 202 24.92 -12.38 4.06
C ARG A 202 25.29 -11.19 4.95
N GLY A 203 26.43 -11.27 5.63
CA GLY A 203 26.99 -10.16 6.42
C GLY A 203 27.30 -8.95 5.55
N ALA A 204 27.93 -9.15 4.40
CA ALA A 204 28.23 -8.09 3.44
C ALA A 204 26.95 -7.42 2.92
N ILE A 205 25.98 -8.21 2.48
CA ILE A 205 24.69 -7.71 1.96
C ILE A 205 23.92 -6.96 3.05
N LYS A 206 23.89 -7.47 4.27
CA LYS A 206 23.26 -6.81 5.43
C LYS A 206 23.95 -5.50 5.80
N HIS A 207 25.28 -5.43 5.65
CA HIS A 207 26.02 -4.19 5.85
C HIS A 207 25.68 -3.16 4.76
N MET A 208 25.69 -3.55 3.49
CA MET A 208 25.33 -2.68 2.36
C MET A 208 23.88 -2.16 2.44
N ASP A 209 22.95 -2.97 2.94
CA ASP A 209 21.57 -2.54 3.22
C ASP A 209 21.51 -1.41 4.27
N ARG A 210 22.30 -1.53 5.34
CA ARG A 210 22.34 -0.53 6.42
C ARG A 210 23.17 0.70 6.07
N HIS A 211 24.23 0.51 5.29
CA HIS A 211 25.20 1.52 4.90
C HIS A 211 25.31 1.54 3.37
N PRO A 212 24.31 2.12 2.67
CA PRO A 212 24.24 2.07 1.21
C PRO A 212 25.42 2.77 0.52
N GLU A 213 26.02 3.78 1.15
CA GLU A 213 27.17 4.49 0.58
C GLU A 213 28.40 3.58 0.40
N ASP A 214 28.62 2.65 1.33
CA ASP A 214 29.68 1.65 1.20
C ASP A 214 29.37 0.66 0.07
N GLY A 215 28.12 0.20 0.01
CA GLY A 215 27.68 -0.72 -1.05
C GLY A 215 27.85 -0.10 -2.43
N ILE A 216 27.43 1.15 -2.61
CA ILE A 216 27.60 1.91 -3.86
C ILE A 216 29.08 2.01 -4.21
N TYR A 217 29.93 2.41 -3.26
CA TYR A 217 31.37 2.56 -3.51
C TYR A 217 32.00 1.24 -4.00
N HIS A 218 31.74 0.14 -3.30
CA HIS A 218 32.37 -1.15 -3.61
C HIS A 218 31.80 -1.80 -4.87
N LEU A 219 30.52 -1.57 -5.17
CA LEU A 219 29.88 -2.00 -6.41
C LEU A 219 30.46 -1.24 -7.61
N ARG A 220 30.58 0.08 -7.52
CA ARG A 220 31.12 0.92 -8.60
C ARG A 220 32.59 0.64 -8.91
N ASN A 221 33.41 0.45 -7.88
CA ASN A 221 34.85 0.20 -8.06
C ASN A 221 35.19 -1.26 -8.41
N GLY A 222 34.18 -2.13 -8.54
CA GLY A 222 34.39 -3.55 -8.87
C GLY A 222 35.00 -4.39 -7.75
N THR A 223 35.44 -3.79 -6.64
CA THR A 223 36.01 -4.50 -5.49
C THR A 223 35.07 -5.56 -4.91
N LEU A 224 33.75 -5.30 -4.93
CA LEU A 224 32.75 -6.26 -4.48
C LEU A 224 32.70 -7.49 -5.41
N ALA A 225 32.69 -7.27 -6.72
CA ALA A 225 32.66 -8.36 -7.70
C ALA A 225 33.96 -9.17 -7.67
N ALA A 226 35.12 -8.52 -7.52
CA ALA A 226 36.40 -9.19 -7.38
C ALA A 226 36.45 -10.08 -6.13
N TRP A 227 35.93 -9.59 -4.99
CA TRP A 227 35.86 -10.37 -3.76
C TRP A 227 34.93 -11.58 -3.90
N PHE A 228 33.72 -11.41 -4.46
CA PHE A 228 32.83 -12.54 -4.70
C PHE A 228 33.46 -13.62 -5.58
N ALA A 229 34.16 -13.23 -6.65
CA ALA A 229 34.87 -14.18 -7.52
C ALA A 229 36.01 -14.90 -6.78
N SER A 230 36.80 -14.19 -5.96
CA SER A 230 37.88 -14.81 -5.16
C SER A 230 37.37 -15.81 -4.12
N GLU A 231 36.12 -15.65 -3.69
CA GLU A 231 35.46 -16.55 -2.74
C GLU A 231 34.61 -17.61 -3.46
N GLY A 232 34.68 -17.74 -4.79
CA GLY A 232 33.91 -18.76 -5.54
C GLY A 232 32.40 -18.50 -5.62
N ALA A 233 31.98 -17.25 -5.41
CA ALA A 233 30.61 -16.77 -5.60
C ALA A 233 30.47 -16.05 -6.96
N ASP A 234 30.87 -16.73 -8.05
CA ASP A 234 30.94 -16.14 -9.39
C ASP A 234 29.61 -15.58 -9.90
N HIS A 235 28.49 -16.21 -9.53
CA HIS A 235 27.15 -15.73 -9.86
C HIS A 235 26.86 -14.33 -9.26
N LEU A 236 27.31 -14.06 -8.02
CA LEU A 236 27.17 -12.73 -7.41
C LEU A 236 28.16 -11.72 -8.00
N ALA A 237 29.36 -12.17 -8.35
CA ALA A 237 30.33 -11.34 -9.06
C ALA A 237 29.77 -10.88 -10.41
N GLU A 238 29.18 -11.79 -11.18
CA GLU A 238 28.57 -11.48 -12.47
C GLU A 238 27.32 -10.62 -12.31
N LEU A 239 26.47 -10.90 -11.32
CA LEU A 239 25.33 -10.05 -10.99
C LEU A 239 25.77 -8.61 -10.67
N ALA A 240 26.82 -8.44 -9.87
CA ALA A 240 27.37 -7.14 -9.54
C ALA A 240 27.89 -6.39 -10.79
N ARG A 241 28.58 -7.09 -11.71
CA ARG A 241 29.02 -6.52 -12.99
C ARG A 241 27.84 -6.14 -13.87
N GLU A 242 26.85 -7.01 -13.99
CA GLU A 242 25.68 -6.83 -14.85
C GLU A 242 24.86 -5.62 -14.43
N VAL A 243 24.58 -5.46 -13.14
CA VAL A 243 23.88 -4.29 -12.60
C VAL A 243 24.62 -2.98 -12.94
N MET A 244 25.96 -3.00 -12.90
CA MET A 244 26.76 -1.84 -13.30
C MET A 244 26.79 -1.61 -14.82
N ARG A 245 26.61 -2.66 -15.64
CA ARG A 245 26.49 -2.54 -17.11
C ARG A 245 25.18 -1.89 -17.54
N GLN A 246 24.10 -2.02 -16.77
CA GLN A 246 22.76 -1.53 -17.11
C GLN A 246 22.60 0.01 -17.18
N ARG A 247 23.68 0.80 -17.05
CA ARG A 247 23.71 2.27 -17.16
C ARG A 247 22.56 2.94 -16.40
N VAL A 248 22.39 2.55 -15.14
CA VAL A 248 21.36 3.11 -14.27
C VAL A 248 21.69 4.57 -13.96
N ILE A 249 20.67 5.44 -14.00
CA ILE A 249 20.83 6.90 -13.79
C ILE A 249 21.26 7.23 -12.35
N ASP A 250 20.93 6.37 -11.40
CA ASP A 250 21.14 6.56 -9.97
C ASP A 250 21.85 5.34 -9.35
N ASP A 251 22.97 5.58 -8.69
CA ASP A 251 23.78 4.56 -8.03
C ASP A 251 23.01 3.80 -6.95
N ARG A 252 22.06 4.45 -6.27
CA ARG A 252 21.19 3.80 -5.26
C ARG A 252 20.24 2.80 -5.89
N MET A 253 19.76 3.06 -7.11
CA MET A 253 18.96 2.10 -7.86
C MET A 253 19.80 0.89 -8.27
N ALA A 254 21.06 1.10 -8.68
CA ALA A 254 21.97 0.01 -9.00
C ALA A 254 22.21 -0.88 -7.75
N LEU A 255 22.59 -0.28 -6.62
CA LEU A 255 22.76 -1.04 -5.38
C LEU A 255 21.49 -1.80 -4.99
N GLU A 256 20.33 -1.14 -4.99
CA GLU A 256 19.07 -1.80 -4.63
C GLU A 256 18.72 -2.93 -5.60
N THR A 257 18.94 -2.76 -6.91
CA THR A 257 18.73 -3.82 -7.90
C THR A 257 19.61 -5.02 -7.62
N PHE A 258 20.89 -4.78 -7.34
CA PHE A 258 21.83 -5.82 -6.92
C PHE A 258 21.34 -6.53 -5.65
N LEU A 259 21.01 -5.79 -4.59
CA LEU A 259 20.55 -6.35 -3.32
C LEU A 259 19.29 -7.21 -3.51
N LEU A 260 18.29 -6.72 -4.25
CA LEU A 260 17.05 -7.46 -4.52
C LEU A 260 17.30 -8.73 -5.35
N ALA A 261 18.19 -8.67 -6.32
CA ALA A 261 18.53 -9.82 -7.16
C ALA A 261 19.30 -10.91 -6.40
N THR A 262 19.97 -10.58 -5.28
CA THR A 262 20.56 -11.61 -4.41
C THR A 262 19.50 -12.49 -3.72
N GLY A 263 18.25 -12.02 -3.59
CA GLY A 263 17.20 -12.69 -2.82
C GLY A 263 17.41 -12.69 -1.30
N LEU A 264 18.50 -12.08 -0.81
CA LEU A 264 18.88 -12.09 0.61
C LEU A 264 18.35 -10.90 1.40
N VAL A 265 17.66 -9.96 0.74
CA VAL A 265 16.97 -8.84 1.38
C VAL A 265 15.50 -8.81 1.01
N PRO A 266 14.61 -8.39 1.93
CA PRO A 266 13.22 -8.14 1.60
C PRO A 266 13.09 -6.93 0.66
N ARG A 267 12.08 -6.97 -0.21
CA ARG A 267 11.70 -5.86 -1.08
C ARG A 267 11.23 -4.64 -0.27
N PRO A 268 11.47 -3.40 -0.76
CA PRO A 268 10.91 -2.21 -0.14
C PRO A 268 9.38 -2.25 -0.20
N ARG A 269 8.70 -1.50 0.67
CA ARG A 269 7.24 -1.43 0.67
C ARG A 269 6.77 -0.19 -0.08
N LEU A 270 5.80 -0.36 -0.97
CA LEU A 270 5.13 0.74 -1.66
C LEU A 270 3.76 1.00 -1.05
N VAL A 271 3.46 2.25 -0.68
CA VAL A 271 2.16 2.65 -0.15
C VAL A 271 1.58 3.75 -1.03
N ALA A 272 0.49 3.42 -1.73
CA ALA A 272 -0.33 4.41 -2.41
C ALA A 272 -1.36 5.01 -1.42
N ARG A 273 -1.48 6.34 -1.36
CA ARG A 273 -2.48 6.99 -0.48
C ARG A 273 -3.91 6.65 -0.90
N ARG A 274 -4.12 6.39 -2.19
CA ARG A 274 -5.39 5.96 -2.77
C ARG A 274 -5.14 4.73 -3.60
N ALA A 275 -5.86 3.65 -3.32
CA ALA A 275 -5.81 2.42 -4.12
C ALA A 275 -6.48 2.58 -5.49
N THR A 276 -7.34 3.59 -5.65
CA THR A 276 -8.09 3.88 -6.88
C THR A 276 -8.02 5.37 -7.21
N VAL A 277 -7.85 5.70 -8.49
CA VAL A 277 -7.94 7.09 -8.99
C VAL A 277 -9.31 7.29 -9.63
N ASP A 278 -10.22 7.89 -8.87
CA ASP A 278 -11.58 8.17 -9.33
C ASP A 278 -11.72 9.62 -9.81
N PHE A 279 -12.11 9.77 -11.08
CA PHE A 279 -12.40 11.06 -11.70
C PHE A 279 -13.87 11.48 -11.55
N GLY A 280 -14.75 10.55 -11.15
CA GLY A 280 -16.19 10.80 -11.04
C GLY A 280 -16.82 11.03 -12.40
N HIS A 281 -17.66 12.05 -12.51
CA HIS A 281 -18.33 12.40 -13.77
C HIS A 281 -17.53 13.49 -14.50
N VAL A 282 -17.22 13.24 -15.78
CA VAL A 282 -16.47 14.16 -16.66
C VAL A 282 -17.24 14.33 -17.97
N LEU A 283 -17.21 15.53 -18.57
CA LEU A 283 -17.87 15.75 -19.86
C LEU A 283 -17.11 15.09 -21.00
N SER A 284 -17.83 14.61 -22.01
CA SER A 284 -17.24 14.16 -23.27
C SER A 284 -16.42 15.28 -23.92
N GLY A 285 -15.18 14.98 -24.30
CA GLY A 285 -14.23 15.94 -24.89
C GLY A 285 -13.50 16.82 -23.88
N GLU A 286 -13.69 16.61 -22.57
CA GLU A 286 -12.98 17.35 -21.52
C GLU A 286 -11.73 16.58 -21.07
N HIS A 287 -10.70 17.34 -20.68
CA HIS A 287 -9.52 16.84 -19.99
C HIS A 287 -9.67 16.99 -18.48
N ALA A 288 -9.59 15.89 -17.75
CA ALA A 288 -9.63 15.92 -16.29
C ALA A 288 -8.31 15.47 -15.70
N VAL A 289 -7.95 16.02 -14.54
CA VAL A 289 -6.65 15.80 -13.89
C VAL A 289 -6.84 15.44 -12.41
N ARG A 290 -6.17 14.39 -11.94
CA ARG A 290 -6.16 13.96 -10.53
C ARG A 290 -4.75 13.61 -10.07
N ARG A 291 -4.47 13.84 -8.79
CA ARG A 291 -3.17 13.52 -8.19
C ARG A 291 -3.17 12.12 -7.60
N LEU A 292 -2.16 11.34 -7.97
CA LEU A 292 -1.81 10.05 -7.40
C LEU A 292 -0.59 10.23 -6.52
N ARG A 293 -0.74 9.96 -5.22
CA ARG A 293 0.36 10.05 -4.26
C ARG A 293 0.82 8.67 -3.84
N MET A 294 2.10 8.40 -4.05
CA MET A 294 2.76 7.14 -3.73
C MET A 294 3.99 7.44 -2.88
N ARG A 295 4.31 6.60 -1.90
CA ARG A 295 5.48 6.77 -1.06
C ARG A 295 6.05 5.43 -0.65
N LYS A 296 7.31 5.44 -0.25
CA LYS A 296 7.90 4.34 0.48
C LYS A 296 7.19 4.12 1.82
N GLY A 297 6.79 2.89 2.08
CA GLY A 297 6.25 2.45 3.36
C GLY A 297 7.34 2.35 4.43
N ARG A 298 6.96 2.00 5.66
CA ARG A 298 7.96 1.69 6.70
C ARG A 298 8.76 0.45 6.29
N GLY A 299 10.09 0.53 6.38
CA GLY A 299 10.99 -0.58 6.04
C GLY A 299 12.30 -0.12 5.39
N ARG A 300 13.11 -1.10 4.99
CA ARG A 300 14.41 -0.92 4.31
C ARG A 300 14.25 -0.58 2.82
N GLY A 301 15.41 -0.41 2.17
CA GLY A 301 15.56 -0.40 0.72
C GLY A 301 15.30 0.93 0.05
N TYR A 302 15.72 1.07 -1.19
CA TYR A 302 15.51 2.26 -2.01
C TYR A 302 14.29 2.05 -2.91
N LEU A 303 13.27 2.92 -2.82
CA LEU A 303 12.07 2.73 -3.65
C LEU A 303 12.23 3.48 -4.98
N PHE A 304 12.19 2.73 -6.07
CA PHE A 304 12.16 3.27 -7.43
C PHE A 304 11.26 2.45 -8.35
N GLY A 305 10.79 3.08 -9.42
CA GLY A 305 9.95 2.42 -10.41
C GLY A 305 9.47 3.33 -11.53
N THR A 306 8.56 2.79 -12.34
CA THR A 306 7.92 3.47 -13.46
C THR A 306 6.40 3.33 -13.38
N LEU A 307 5.71 4.34 -13.91
CA LEU A 307 4.27 4.41 -14.09
C LEU A 307 3.97 4.39 -15.59
N GLN A 308 3.17 3.43 -16.02
CA GLN A 308 2.75 3.27 -17.41
C GLN A 308 1.22 3.30 -17.50
N PRO A 309 0.61 4.13 -18.37
CA PRO A 309 -0.82 4.06 -18.59
C PRO A 309 -1.16 2.78 -19.36
N ALA A 310 -2.17 2.04 -18.91
CA ALA A 310 -2.64 0.84 -19.61
C ALA A 310 -3.57 1.18 -20.79
N GLN A 311 -4.08 2.41 -20.88
CA GLN A 311 -4.98 2.88 -21.93
C GLN A 311 -4.52 4.23 -22.49
N SER A 312 -4.74 4.45 -23.78
CA SER A 312 -4.30 5.66 -24.51
C SER A 312 -4.99 6.94 -24.06
N TRP A 313 -6.19 6.84 -23.47
CA TRP A 313 -6.91 7.97 -22.91
C TRP A 313 -6.40 8.39 -21.52
N ILE A 314 -5.45 7.65 -20.92
CA ILE A 314 -4.80 7.98 -19.66
C ILE A 314 -3.38 8.49 -19.93
N ARG A 315 -2.99 9.57 -19.27
CA ARG A 315 -1.61 10.05 -19.21
C ARG A 315 -1.18 10.21 -17.77
N VAL A 316 0.09 9.94 -17.49
CA VAL A 316 0.66 10.03 -16.15
C VAL A 316 1.99 10.77 -16.21
N ASP A 317 2.14 11.76 -15.34
CA ASP A 317 3.35 12.59 -15.26
C ASP A 317 3.72 12.89 -13.80
N PRO A 318 4.96 12.59 -13.34
CA PRO A 318 6.05 11.94 -14.07
C PRO A 318 5.85 10.42 -14.21
N GLN A 319 6.44 9.83 -15.26
CA GLN A 319 6.41 8.38 -15.52
C GLN A 319 7.45 7.59 -14.73
N ARG A 320 8.46 8.25 -14.14
CA ARG A 320 9.50 7.60 -13.34
C ARG A 320 9.55 8.23 -11.97
N PHE A 321 9.87 7.42 -10.97
CA PHE A 321 10.05 7.91 -9.61
C PHE A 321 11.21 7.21 -8.93
N THR A 322 11.90 7.98 -8.10
CA THR A 322 12.98 7.56 -7.23
C THR A 322 12.63 7.94 -5.78
N ASP A 323 13.46 7.53 -4.83
CA ASP A 323 13.14 7.50 -3.39
C ASP A 323 12.58 8.83 -2.88
N GLY A 324 11.33 8.78 -2.44
CA GLY A 324 10.55 9.94 -2.07
C GLY A 324 9.05 9.72 -2.13
N ALA A 325 8.30 10.74 -1.72
CA ALA A 325 6.87 10.80 -1.99
C ALA A 325 6.68 11.25 -3.44
N LEU A 326 6.26 10.33 -4.30
CA LEU A 326 5.83 10.64 -5.66
C LEU A 326 4.45 11.29 -5.62
N GLU A 327 4.35 12.49 -6.19
CA GLU A 327 3.08 13.14 -6.49
C GLU A 327 2.90 13.17 -8.02
N ALA A 328 2.36 12.07 -8.56
CA ALA A 328 2.07 11.95 -9.97
C ALA A 328 0.72 12.59 -10.32
N THR A 329 0.66 13.20 -11.48
CA THR A 329 -0.53 13.78 -12.07
C THR A 329 -1.07 12.79 -13.11
N VAL A 330 -2.22 12.21 -12.83
CA VAL A 330 -2.97 11.37 -13.76
C VAL A 330 -3.95 12.28 -14.49
N SER A 331 -3.82 12.37 -15.81
CA SER A 331 -4.74 13.09 -16.67
C SER A 331 -5.46 12.12 -17.59
N ILE A 332 -6.71 12.45 -17.91
CA ILE A 332 -7.53 11.66 -18.82
C ILE A 332 -8.04 12.53 -19.96
N ASN A 333 -8.11 11.95 -21.17
CA ASN A 333 -8.77 12.54 -22.32
C ASN A 333 -10.05 11.75 -22.61
N THR A 334 -11.21 12.41 -22.54
CA THR A 334 -12.51 11.75 -22.75
C THR A 334 -13.01 11.79 -24.19
N GLU A 335 -12.26 12.36 -25.15
CA GLU A 335 -12.66 12.46 -26.56
C GLU A 335 -12.98 11.10 -27.21
N SER A 336 -12.20 10.06 -26.87
CA SER A 336 -12.37 8.71 -27.41
C SER A 336 -13.23 7.79 -26.55
N LEU A 337 -13.76 8.28 -25.43
CA LEU A 337 -14.51 7.47 -24.48
C LEU A 337 -16.02 7.51 -24.77
N PRO A 338 -16.72 6.36 -24.74
CA PRO A 338 -18.15 6.32 -24.97
C PRO A 338 -18.92 6.99 -23.83
N ILE A 339 -19.95 7.76 -24.18
CA ILE A 339 -20.90 8.31 -23.22
C ILE A 339 -21.79 7.18 -22.72
N GLY A 340 -21.83 6.95 -21.41
CA GLY A 340 -22.54 5.79 -20.85
C GLY A 340 -22.88 5.88 -19.38
N ARG A 341 -23.72 4.95 -18.92
CA ARG A 341 -24.02 4.77 -17.49
C ARG A 341 -22.91 4.01 -16.78
N GLU A 342 -22.13 3.21 -17.48
CA GLU A 342 -21.03 2.45 -16.90
C GLU A 342 -19.77 3.31 -16.77
N HIS A 343 -18.88 2.92 -15.87
CA HIS A 343 -17.59 3.58 -15.72
C HIS A 343 -16.67 3.05 -16.81
N SER A 344 -16.02 3.95 -17.56
CA SER A 344 -14.84 3.57 -18.32
C SER A 344 -13.73 3.27 -17.31
N THR A 345 -13.24 2.04 -17.35
CA THR A 345 -12.19 1.56 -16.45
C THR A 345 -10.87 1.47 -17.19
N GLY A 346 -9.82 1.95 -16.55
CA GLY A 346 -8.46 1.75 -16.98
C GLY A 346 -7.54 1.52 -15.79
N ALA A 347 -6.24 1.50 -16.02
CA ALA A 347 -5.25 1.31 -14.97
C ALA A 347 -3.97 2.11 -15.25
N VAL A 348 -3.32 2.53 -14.17
CA VAL A 348 -1.92 2.93 -14.19
C VAL A 348 -1.11 1.76 -13.65
N ARG A 349 -0.33 1.14 -14.54
CA ARG A 349 0.56 0.03 -14.19
C ARG A 349 1.82 0.57 -13.53
N VAL A 350 2.10 0.07 -12.34
CA VAL A 350 3.25 0.45 -11.54
C VAL A 350 4.24 -0.70 -11.54
N THR A 351 5.38 -0.52 -12.21
CA THR A 351 6.51 -1.45 -12.11
C THR A 351 7.50 -0.86 -11.12
N SER A 352 7.73 -1.51 -9.98
CA SER A 352 8.64 -0.96 -8.96
C SER A 352 9.43 -2.05 -8.24
N SER A 353 10.56 -1.65 -7.66
CA SER A 353 11.39 -2.49 -6.78
C SER A 353 10.59 -3.18 -5.66
N ALA A 354 9.47 -2.59 -5.23
CA ALA A 354 8.64 -3.12 -4.15
C ALA A 354 7.89 -4.42 -4.49
N SER A 355 7.70 -4.75 -5.76
CA SER A 355 6.95 -5.92 -6.19
C SER A 355 7.60 -6.58 -7.40
N PRO A 356 7.69 -7.93 -7.46
CA PRO A 356 8.18 -8.62 -8.66
C PRO A 356 7.20 -8.47 -9.83
N ALA A 357 5.89 -8.43 -9.54
CA ALA A 357 4.85 -8.24 -10.53
C ALA A 357 4.39 -6.76 -10.58
N PRO A 358 4.03 -6.22 -11.75
CA PRO A 358 3.45 -4.89 -11.85
C PRO A 358 2.16 -4.77 -11.03
N ILE A 359 1.97 -3.63 -10.35
CA ILE A 359 0.77 -3.33 -9.57
C ILE A 359 -0.14 -2.42 -10.41
N ASP A 360 -1.36 -2.82 -10.69
CA ASP A 360 -2.32 -2.01 -11.43
C ASP A 360 -3.14 -1.14 -10.47
N ILE A 361 -3.02 0.19 -10.62
CA ILE A 361 -3.85 1.16 -9.89
C ILE A 361 -5.05 1.51 -10.77
N PRO A 362 -6.27 1.06 -10.43
CA PRO A 362 -7.45 1.31 -11.24
C PRO A 362 -7.79 2.80 -11.34
N VAL A 363 -8.08 3.22 -12.56
CA VAL A 363 -8.59 4.54 -12.94
C VAL A 363 -10.03 4.40 -13.36
N ARG A 364 -10.93 5.18 -12.75
CA ARG A 364 -12.36 5.16 -13.06
C ARG A 364 -12.83 6.54 -13.47
N VAL A 365 -13.59 6.59 -14.57
CA VAL A 365 -14.27 7.80 -15.02
C VAL A 365 -15.64 7.44 -15.58
N ARG A 366 -16.64 8.29 -15.33
CA ARG A 366 -17.94 8.22 -15.97
C ARG A 366 -18.07 9.38 -16.95
N VAL A 367 -18.15 9.07 -18.24
CA VAL A 367 -18.24 10.08 -19.29
C VAL A 367 -19.70 10.43 -19.54
N VAL A 368 -20.02 11.72 -19.48
CA VAL A 368 -21.36 12.25 -19.65
C VAL A 368 -21.36 13.20 -20.85
N GLY A 369 -22.39 13.10 -21.70
CA GLY A 369 -22.57 14.02 -22.80
C GLY A 369 -22.82 15.45 -22.33
N MET A 370 -22.49 16.44 -23.18
CA MET A 370 -22.80 17.84 -22.90
C MET A 370 -24.31 18.01 -22.73
N PRO A 371 -24.79 18.49 -21.56
CA PRO A 371 -26.22 18.70 -21.35
C PRO A 371 -26.76 19.77 -22.31
N SER A 372 -27.94 19.54 -22.86
CA SER A 372 -28.60 20.51 -23.74
C SER A 372 -28.79 21.87 -23.05
N PRO A 373 -28.86 22.99 -23.79
CA PRO A 373 -29.12 24.30 -23.22
C PRO A 373 -30.41 24.36 -22.39
N ILE A 374 -31.46 23.64 -22.81
CA ILE A 374 -32.73 23.51 -22.08
C ILE A 374 -32.50 22.80 -20.75
N ASN A 375 -31.75 21.69 -20.75
CA ASN A 375 -31.43 20.99 -19.51
C ASN A 375 -30.67 21.90 -18.54
N ARG A 376 -29.67 22.63 -19.04
CA ARG A 376 -28.82 23.52 -18.24
C ARG A 376 -29.57 24.74 -17.69
N ARG A 377 -30.37 25.41 -18.52
CA ARG A 377 -31.00 26.70 -18.18
C ARG A 377 -32.40 26.57 -17.60
N VAL A 378 -33.12 25.48 -17.87
CA VAL A 378 -34.52 25.30 -17.47
C VAL A 378 -34.70 24.10 -16.56
N LEU A 379 -34.32 22.89 -17.00
CA LEU A 379 -34.64 21.67 -16.25
C LEU A 379 -33.86 21.56 -14.93
N ARG A 380 -32.55 21.85 -14.91
CA ARG A 380 -31.76 21.80 -13.66
C ARG A 380 -32.23 22.82 -12.61
N PRO A 381 -32.44 24.10 -12.96
CA PRO A 381 -33.00 25.07 -12.02
C PRO A 381 -34.40 24.67 -11.57
N LEU A 382 -35.26 24.23 -12.49
CA LEU A 382 -36.63 23.81 -12.15
C LEU A 382 -36.66 22.58 -11.23
N ALA A 383 -35.82 21.58 -11.49
CA ALA A 383 -35.70 20.41 -10.61
C ALA A 383 -35.16 20.80 -9.22
N GLY A 384 -34.19 21.70 -9.16
CA GLY A 384 -33.70 22.28 -7.92
C GLY A 384 -34.80 23.06 -7.18
N LEU A 385 -35.55 23.89 -7.89
CA LEU A 385 -36.67 24.70 -7.39
C LEU A 385 -37.75 23.82 -6.77
N VAL A 386 -38.23 22.83 -7.52
CA VAL A 386 -39.28 21.91 -7.08
C VAL A 386 -38.82 21.08 -5.88
N ALA A 387 -37.65 20.45 -5.95
CA ALA A 387 -37.17 19.58 -4.88
C ALA A 387 -36.90 20.35 -3.58
N SER A 388 -36.22 21.50 -3.67
CA SER A 388 -35.95 22.32 -2.49
C SER A 388 -37.20 23.02 -1.96
N GLY A 389 -38.07 23.50 -2.84
CA GLY A 389 -39.35 24.10 -2.48
C GLY A 389 -40.23 23.11 -1.74
N ALA A 390 -40.36 21.86 -2.20
CA ALA A 390 -41.12 20.82 -1.51
C ALA A 390 -40.59 20.56 -0.09
N ILE A 391 -39.27 20.46 0.08
CA ILE A 391 -38.65 20.29 1.41
C ILE A 391 -38.90 21.53 2.29
N GLY A 392 -38.74 22.73 1.73
CA GLY A 392 -38.98 23.99 2.45
C GLY A 392 -40.44 24.16 2.87
N VAL A 393 -41.40 23.79 2.01
CA VAL A 393 -42.83 23.79 2.32
C VAL A 393 -43.14 22.82 3.45
N ALA A 394 -42.61 21.59 3.39
CA ALA A 394 -42.82 20.59 4.44
C ALA A 394 -42.26 21.08 5.80
N LEU A 395 -41.06 21.67 5.79
CA LEU A 395 -40.43 22.21 6.99
C LEU A 395 -41.20 23.43 7.53
N GLY A 396 -41.61 24.35 6.64
CA GLY A 396 -42.35 25.54 7.02
C GLY A 396 -43.77 25.24 7.49
N TRP A 397 -44.42 24.22 6.94
CA TRP A 397 -45.70 23.71 7.43
C TRP A 397 -45.54 23.14 8.84
N LEU A 398 -44.53 22.31 9.07
CA LEU A 398 -44.25 21.75 10.40
C LEU A 398 -44.02 22.87 11.44
N LEU A 399 -43.18 23.85 11.12
CA LEU A 399 -42.95 25.03 11.95
C LEU A 399 -44.23 25.84 12.20
N GLY A 400 -44.99 26.12 11.14
CA GLY A 400 -46.20 26.90 11.24
C GLY A 400 -47.32 26.19 12.02
N SER A 401 -47.43 24.88 11.89
CA SER A 401 -48.43 24.06 12.60
C SER A 401 -48.20 24.02 14.11
N TRP A 402 -46.95 24.21 14.55
CA TRP A 402 -46.59 24.29 15.96
C TRP A 402 -46.66 25.72 16.52
N GLY A 403 -47.15 26.69 15.73
CA GLY A 403 -47.23 28.10 16.13
C GLY A 403 -45.86 28.77 16.31
N VAL A 404 -44.77 28.09 15.92
CA VAL A 404 -43.38 28.52 16.10
C VAL A 404 -43.08 29.79 15.29
N LEU A 405 -43.70 29.90 14.13
CA LEU A 405 -43.61 31.05 13.24
C LEU A 405 -45.01 31.38 12.75
N SER A 406 -45.82 32.05 13.56
CA SER A 406 -46.96 32.79 13.03
C SER A 406 -46.46 34.14 12.52
N ALA A 407 -46.60 34.41 11.23
CA ALA A 407 -46.25 35.70 10.65
C ALA A 407 -47.54 36.42 10.19
N PRO A 408 -48.26 37.11 11.10
CA PRO A 408 -49.54 37.78 10.78
C PRO A 408 -49.46 38.75 9.60
N TRP A 409 -48.28 39.34 9.38
CA TRP A 409 -48.03 40.25 8.27
C TRP A 409 -48.10 39.57 6.90
N LEU A 410 -47.85 38.24 6.83
CA LEU A 410 -48.05 37.48 5.59
C LEU A 410 -49.53 37.47 5.21
N GLY A 411 -50.45 37.58 6.18
CA GLY A 411 -51.87 37.76 5.91
C GLY A 411 -52.18 39.03 5.12
N GLY A 412 -51.38 40.09 5.28
CA GLY A 412 -51.49 41.32 4.50
C GLY A 412 -50.97 41.19 3.07
N VAL A 413 -49.97 40.33 2.84
CA VAL A 413 -49.34 40.13 1.51
C VAL A 413 -50.03 39.04 0.70
N PHE A 414 -50.44 37.95 1.35
CA PHE A 414 -51.00 36.75 0.73
C PHE A 414 -52.48 36.53 1.07
N GLY A 415 -53.13 37.50 1.73
CA GLY A 415 -54.53 37.38 2.16
C GLY A 415 -54.74 36.23 3.15
N ALA A 416 -55.87 35.54 3.05
CA ALA A 416 -56.20 34.41 3.93
C ALA A 416 -55.17 33.26 3.88
N TRP A 417 -54.41 33.15 2.79
CA TRP A 417 -53.39 32.11 2.59
C TRP A 417 -52.10 32.41 3.34
N GLY A 418 -51.88 33.67 3.71
CA GLY A 418 -50.75 34.11 4.51
C GLY A 418 -50.92 33.85 6.01
N ASN A 419 -52.12 33.48 6.45
CA ASN A 419 -52.39 33.23 7.87
C ASN A 419 -52.00 31.80 8.27
N GLY A 420 -51.49 31.66 9.50
CA GLY A 420 -51.18 30.37 10.11
C GLY A 420 -50.05 29.60 9.42
N ALA A 421 -50.17 28.27 9.41
CA ALA A 421 -49.12 27.37 8.95
C ALA A 421 -48.82 27.49 7.44
N MET A 422 -49.84 27.84 6.66
CA MET A 422 -49.74 27.94 5.20
C MET A 422 -48.82 29.10 4.78
N GLY A 423 -48.94 30.27 5.42
CA GLY A 423 -48.08 31.42 5.12
C GLY A 423 -46.60 31.11 5.36
N THR A 424 -46.30 30.48 6.49
CA THR A 424 -44.92 30.07 6.85
C THR A 424 -44.38 29.00 5.91
N ALA A 425 -45.22 28.03 5.52
CA ALA A 425 -44.87 27.02 4.52
C ALA A 425 -44.53 27.65 3.17
N LEU A 426 -45.32 28.62 2.70
CA LEU A 426 -45.08 29.33 1.43
C LEU A 426 -43.80 30.17 1.47
N LEU A 427 -43.55 30.89 2.57
CA LEU A 427 -42.36 31.74 2.70
C LEU A 427 -41.08 30.91 2.72
N ILE A 428 -41.02 29.88 3.56
CA ILE A 428 -39.84 29.01 3.67
C ILE A 428 -39.69 28.17 2.39
N GLY A 429 -40.79 27.67 1.84
CA GLY A 429 -40.85 27.00 0.55
C GLY A 429 -40.25 27.84 -0.57
N LEU A 430 -40.66 29.10 -0.70
CA LEU A 430 -40.14 30.02 -1.72
C LEU A 430 -38.65 30.31 -1.53
N PHE A 431 -38.22 30.57 -0.28
CA PHE A 431 -36.80 30.79 0.03
C PHE A 431 -35.93 29.60 -0.38
N TRP A 432 -36.35 28.38 -0.03
CA TRP A 432 -35.67 27.16 -0.42
C TRP A 432 -35.69 26.96 -1.94
N ALA A 433 -36.85 27.17 -2.58
CA ALA A 433 -37.04 27.04 -4.02
C ALA A 433 -36.10 27.94 -4.81
N LEU A 434 -35.93 29.21 -4.42
CA LEU A 434 -34.99 30.14 -5.06
C LEU A 434 -33.53 29.68 -4.91
N LEU A 435 -33.16 29.20 -3.72
CA LEU A 435 -31.81 28.66 -3.49
C LEU A 435 -31.56 27.36 -4.28
N GLY A 436 -32.56 26.49 -4.40
CA GLY A 436 -32.49 25.30 -5.24
C GLY A 436 -32.40 25.62 -6.72
N ALA A 437 -33.14 26.63 -7.20
CA ALA A 437 -33.03 27.13 -8.57
C ALA A 437 -31.62 27.65 -8.86
N PHE A 438 -31.08 28.49 -7.97
CA PHE A 438 -29.71 29.00 -8.06
C PHE A 438 -28.68 27.86 -8.05
N ARG A 439 -28.85 26.87 -7.17
CA ARG A 439 -28.01 25.67 -7.14
C ARG A 439 -28.06 24.92 -8.47
N GLY A 440 -29.26 24.74 -9.05
CA GLY A 440 -29.46 24.09 -10.33
C GLY A 440 -28.75 24.81 -11.49
N LEU A 441 -28.75 26.15 -11.47
CA LEU A 441 -28.00 26.98 -12.42
C LEU A 441 -26.48 26.81 -12.28
N MET A 442 -26.00 26.67 -11.05
CA MET A 442 -24.57 26.54 -10.72
C MET A 442 -24.07 25.09 -10.68
N GLN A 443 -24.93 24.12 -10.97
CA GLN A 443 -24.59 22.69 -10.95
C GLN A 443 -23.51 22.37 -12.00
N PRO A 444 -22.46 21.60 -11.65
CA PRO A 444 -21.46 21.14 -12.60
C PRO A 444 -22.09 20.47 -13.83
N LEU A 445 -21.58 20.78 -15.02
CA LEU A 445 -22.16 20.29 -16.27
C LEU A 445 -22.12 18.75 -16.35
N ALA A 446 -21.05 18.14 -15.85
CA ALA A 446 -20.88 16.70 -15.84
C ALA A 446 -21.86 15.95 -14.91
N TRP A 447 -22.46 16.62 -13.92
CA TRP A 447 -23.26 15.92 -12.92
C TRP A 447 -24.70 15.67 -13.37
N PRO A 448 -25.20 14.42 -13.34
CA PRO A 448 -26.61 14.14 -13.55
C PRO A 448 -27.49 14.80 -12.48
N ILE A 449 -28.72 15.20 -12.84
CA ILE A 449 -29.66 15.87 -11.92
C ILE A 449 -29.89 15.03 -10.65
N GLY A 450 -30.19 13.74 -10.80
CA GLY A 450 -30.46 12.84 -9.66
C GLY A 450 -29.27 12.73 -8.71
N TYR A 451 -28.04 12.57 -9.24
CA TYR A 451 -26.82 12.52 -8.44
C TYR A 451 -26.61 13.82 -7.66
N ALA A 452 -26.72 14.97 -8.34
CA ALA A 452 -26.53 16.27 -7.71
C ALA A 452 -27.60 16.57 -6.66
N LEU A 453 -28.87 16.23 -6.93
CA LEU A 453 -29.98 16.44 -5.98
C LEU A 453 -29.82 15.56 -4.75
N GLY A 454 -29.53 14.26 -4.92
CA GLY A 454 -29.33 13.34 -3.80
C GLY A 454 -28.16 13.75 -2.90
N ARG A 455 -27.02 14.11 -3.49
CA ARG A 455 -25.85 14.61 -2.76
C ARG A 455 -26.16 15.88 -1.98
N TRP A 456 -26.86 16.83 -2.60
CA TRP A 456 -27.28 18.06 -1.93
C TRP A 456 -28.28 17.79 -0.80
N ALA A 457 -29.30 16.96 -1.03
CA ALA A 457 -30.29 16.63 -0.01
C ALA A 457 -29.63 16.00 1.23
N LEU A 458 -28.70 15.06 1.04
CA LEU A 458 -27.93 14.46 2.13
C LEU A 458 -27.11 15.50 2.89
N ARG A 459 -26.46 16.42 2.17
CA ARG A 459 -25.67 17.49 2.78
C ARG A 459 -26.55 18.48 3.55
N THR A 460 -27.70 18.84 3.00
CA THR A 460 -28.70 19.69 3.67
C THR A 460 -29.20 19.01 4.93
N LEU A 461 -29.50 17.71 4.89
CA LEU A 461 -29.88 16.93 6.08
C LEU A 461 -28.79 16.95 7.16
N ALA A 462 -27.53 16.73 6.79
CA ALA A 462 -26.41 16.82 7.72
C ALA A 462 -26.30 18.21 8.36
N TRP A 463 -26.49 19.29 7.59
CA TRP A 463 -26.52 20.66 8.12
C TRP A 463 -27.75 20.95 8.97
N MET A 464 -28.92 20.39 8.67
CA MET A 464 -30.12 20.52 9.50
C MET A 464 -29.87 19.93 10.88
N VAL A 465 -29.30 18.73 10.94
CA VAL A 465 -28.92 18.07 12.21
C VAL A 465 -27.85 18.87 12.94
N ALA A 466 -26.79 19.30 12.25
CA ALA A 466 -25.69 20.05 12.88
C ALA A 466 -26.14 21.41 13.43
N LEU A 467 -26.95 22.18 12.68
CA LEU A 467 -27.46 23.47 13.13
C LEU A 467 -28.51 23.33 14.23
N GLY A 468 -29.38 22.31 14.16
CA GLY A 468 -30.32 22.01 15.24
C GLY A 468 -29.60 21.64 16.53
N ALA A 469 -28.57 20.79 16.46
CA ALA A 469 -27.74 20.43 17.61
C ALA A 469 -26.98 21.63 18.17
N LEU A 470 -26.39 22.47 17.30
CA LEU A 470 -25.71 23.69 17.70
C LEU A 470 -26.65 24.66 18.42
N ALA A 471 -27.88 24.84 17.90
CA ALA A 471 -28.90 25.65 18.55
C ALA A 471 -29.30 25.07 19.92
N ALA A 472 -29.49 23.76 20.03
CA ALA A 472 -29.81 23.11 21.31
C ALA A 472 -28.68 23.29 22.33
N VAL A 473 -27.41 23.13 21.92
CA VAL A 473 -26.24 23.37 22.78
C VAL A 473 -26.13 24.83 23.18
N ALA A 474 -26.38 25.76 22.25
CA ALA A 474 -26.37 27.19 22.54
C ALA A 474 -27.47 27.57 23.55
N MET A 475 -28.68 27.01 23.41
CA MET A 475 -29.77 27.22 24.38
C MET A 475 -29.45 26.59 25.75
N TRP A 476 -28.83 25.41 25.76
CA TRP A 476 -28.37 24.77 27.00
C TRP A 476 -27.28 25.61 27.70
N ALA A 477 -26.31 26.10 26.93
CA ALA A 477 -25.25 26.97 27.44
C ALA A 477 -25.79 28.32 27.92
N LEU A 478 -26.76 28.91 27.20
CA LEU A 478 -27.43 30.15 27.61
C LEU A 478 -28.19 29.95 28.92
N ARG A 479 -28.89 28.82 29.09
CA ARG A 479 -29.57 28.47 30.34
C ARG A 479 -28.58 28.34 31.50
N TRP A 480 -27.43 27.72 31.26
CA TRP A 480 -26.41 27.53 32.28
C TRP A 480 -25.68 28.83 32.64
N ALA A 481 -25.38 29.65 31.63
CA ALA A 481 -24.75 30.95 31.82
C ALA A 481 -25.72 31.93 32.49
N TYR A 482 -26.96 32.05 32.04
CA TYR A 482 -27.91 33.03 32.57
C TYR A 482 -29.16 32.33 33.14
N PRO A 483 -29.10 31.71 34.34
CA PRO A 483 -30.24 31.00 34.93
C PRO A 483 -31.55 31.82 34.98
N PRO A 484 -31.55 33.12 35.34
CA PRO A 484 -32.79 33.90 35.42
C PRO A 484 -33.46 34.06 34.05
N VAL A 485 -32.66 34.31 33.00
CA VAL A 485 -33.14 34.46 31.62
C VAL A 485 -33.49 33.10 31.03
N GLY A 486 -32.72 32.07 31.37
CA GLY A 486 -32.90 30.71 30.95
C GLY A 486 -34.24 30.17 31.42
N ASP A 487 -34.52 30.19 32.73
CA ASP A 487 -35.73 29.62 33.31
C ASP A 487 -36.98 30.49 33.06
N ALA A 488 -36.82 31.80 32.80
CA ALA A 488 -37.92 32.67 32.38
C ALA A 488 -38.33 32.48 30.90
N GLN A 489 -37.49 31.85 30.08
CA GLN A 489 -37.82 31.63 28.67
C GLN A 489 -38.82 30.48 28.52
N PRO A 490 -39.98 30.71 27.87
CA PRO A 490 -40.94 29.65 27.59
C PRO A 490 -40.27 28.53 26.78
N ASP A 491 -40.57 27.26 27.09
CA ASP A 491 -40.08 26.10 26.32
C ASP A 491 -40.43 26.22 24.83
N ALA A 492 -41.51 26.93 24.51
CA ALA A 492 -41.88 27.31 23.16
C ALA A 492 -40.77 28.10 22.43
N VAL A 493 -40.13 29.09 23.08
CA VAL A 493 -39.05 29.91 22.48
C VAL A 493 -37.80 29.08 22.23
N ARG A 494 -37.48 28.16 23.14
CA ARG A 494 -36.35 27.22 22.97
C ARG A 494 -36.58 26.28 21.79
N LEU A 495 -37.78 25.71 21.71
CA LEU A 495 -38.20 24.85 20.62
C LEU A 495 -38.22 25.62 19.28
N VAL A 496 -38.68 26.89 19.28
CA VAL A 496 -38.60 27.78 18.12
C VAL A 496 -37.16 27.95 17.64
N ALA A 497 -36.24 28.33 18.52
CA ALA A 497 -34.85 28.56 18.17
C ALA A 497 -34.18 27.30 17.58
N ILE A 498 -34.46 26.13 18.17
CA ILE A 498 -33.93 24.84 17.70
C ILE A 498 -34.49 24.47 16.33
N LEU A 499 -35.76 24.75 16.04
CA LEU A 499 -36.41 24.36 14.78
C LEU A 499 -36.20 25.37 13.64
N VAL A 500 -35.98 26.64 13.96
CA VAL A 500 -35.63 27.67 12.97
C VAL A 500 -34.23 27.46 12.42
N ALA A 501 -33.27 26.97 13.22
CA ALA A 501 -31.89 26.75 12.78
C ALA A 501 -31.78 25.80 11.54
N PRO A 502 -32.49 24.65 11.47
CA PRO A 502 -32.58 23.81 10.28
C PRO A 502 -33.04 24.53 9.00
N VAL A 503 -33.88 25.57 9.09
CA VAL A 503 -34.36 26.32 7.90
C VAL A 503 -33.18 26.94 7.13
N PHE A 504 -32.10 27.27 7.83
CA PHE A 504 -30.90 27.88 7.25
C PHE A 504 -29.87 26.86 6.76
N ALA A 505 -30.08 25.56 6.97
CA ALA A 505 -29.16 24.49 6.54
C ALA A 505 -28.94 24.43 5.03
N VAL A 506 -29.91 24.92 4.25
CA VAL A 506 -29.82 25.00 2.78
C VAL A 506 -28.65 25.87 2.31
N LEU A 507 -28.30 26.93 3.05
CA LEU A 507 -27.23 27.87 2.67
C LEU A 507 -25.85 27.21 2.64
N PRO A 508 -25.32 26.65 3.74
CA PRO A 508 -24.02 25.99 3.73
C PRO A 508 -24.01 24.73 2.84
N ALA A 509 -25.17 24.10 2.62
CA ALA A 509 -25.31 23.00 1.66
C ALA A 509 -25.11 23.48 0.21
N VAL A 510 -25.80 24.54 -0.23
CA VAL A 510 -25.66 25.12 -1.57
C VAL A 510 -24.26 25.67 -1.80
N VAL A 511 -23.72 26.46 -0.86
CA VAL A 511 -22.36 27.00 -0.95
C VAL A 511 -21.33 25.88 -1.01
N GLY A 512 -21.51 24.84 -0.21
CA GLY A 512 -20.65 23.67 -0.17
C GLY A 512 -20.63 22.89 -1.49
N GLU A 513 -21.79 22.79 -2.16
CA GLU A 513 -21.93 22.13 -3.45
C GLU A 513 -21.25 22.92 -4.58
N ILE A 514 -21.46 24.24 -4.62
CA ILE A 514 -20.81 25.13 -5.61
C ILE A 514 -19.29 25.08 -5.46
N ARG A 515 -18.79 25.10 -4.22
CA ARG A 515 -17.35 24.98 -3.93
C ARG A 515 -16.80 23.60 -4.32
N ALA A 516 -17.56 22.53 -4.13
CA ALA A 516 -17.15 21.19 -4.54
C ALA A 516 -16.98 21.11 -6.07
N GLY A 517 -17.96 21.62 -6.82
CA GLY A 517 -17.88 21.70 -8.28
C GLY A 517 -16.68 22.49 -8.79
N GLN A 518 -16.33 23.60 -8.14
CA GLN A 518 -15.17 24.41 -8.51
C GLN A 518 -13.83 23.74 -8.23
N ARG A 519 -13.74 22.87 -7.21
CA ARG A 519 -12.50 22.14 -6.90
C ARG A 519 -12.25 21.01 -7.91
N ASP A 520 -13.33 20.41 -8.41
CA ASP A 520 -13.23 19.34 -9.40
C ASP A 520 -12.94 19.87 -10.82
N ALA A 521 -13.40 21.08 -11.13
CA ALA A 521 -13.25 21.69 -12.46
C ALA A 521 -11.98 22.54 -12.64
N ARG A 522 -11.05 22.59 -11.67
CA ARG A 522 -9.80 23.35 -11.84
C ARG A 522 -8.71 22.46 -12.46
N PRO A 523 -8.37 22.63 -13.75
CA PRO A 523 -7.17 22.04 -14.30
C PRO A 523 -5.94 22.63 -13.59
N VAL A 524 -4.95 21.78 -13.31
CA VAL A 524 -3.73 22.15 -12.57
C VAL A 524 -2.92 23.22 -13.31
N SER A 525 -3.09 23.36 -14.62
CA SER A 525 -2.36 24.32 -15.47
C SER A 525 -2.93 25.75 -15.46
N GLU A 526 -4.15 26.00 -14.96
CA GLU A 526 -4.78 27.33 -15.01
C GLU A 526 -4.97 27.95 -13.62
N ALA A 527 -3.98 27.82 -12.74
CA ALA A 527 -4.02 28.44 -11.42
C ALA A 527 -4.01 29.99 -11.46
N GLU A 528 -3.72 30.61 -12.61
CA GLU A 528 -3.64 32.08 -12.76
C GLU A 528 -4.91 32.76 -13.29
N ALA A 529 -5.85 32.03 -13.91
CA ALA A 529 -7.10 32.63 -14.36
C ALA A 529 -8.09 32.74 -13.17
N ARG A 530 -8.04 33.86 -12.44
CA ARG A 530 -9.04 34.19 -11.42
C ARG A 530 -10.44 34.19 -12.05
N PRO A 531 -11.36 33.28 -11.66
CA PRO A 531 -12.64 33.21 -12.30
C PRO A 531 -13.55 34.35 -11.81
N GLN A 532 -14.10 35.08 -12.77
CA GLN A 532 -15.03 36.22 -12.68
C GLN A 532 -16.39 35.89 -11.99
N ARG A 533 -16.53 34.72 -11.34
CA ARG A 533 -17.78 34.23 -10.72
C ARG A 533 -17.94 34.52 -9.22
N ARG A 534 -16.94 35.15 -8.58
CA ARG A 534 -17.04 35.60 -7.17
C ARG A 534 -18.18 36.61 -6.88
N PRO A 535 -18.53 37.59 -7.75
CA PRO A 535 -19.54 38.59 -7.40
C PRO A 535 -20.94 38.00 -7.27
N VAL A 536 -21.32 37.01 -8.10
CA VAL A 536 -22.67 36.42 -8.07
C VAL A 536 -22.92 35.64 -6.77
N VAL A 537 -21.92 34.88 -6.30
CA VAL A 537 -22.02 34.15 -5.03
C VAL A 537 -22.12 35.13 -3.86
N ALA A 538 -21.37 36.24 -3.90
CA ALA A 538 -21.42 37.27 -2.86
C ALA A 538 -22.79 37.95 -2.79
N VAL A 539 -23.39 38.31 -3.93
CA VAL A 539 -24.74 38.91 -4.00
C VAL A 539 -25.79 37.95 -3.41
N PHE A 540 -25.76 36.67 -3.76
CA PHE A 540 -26.71 35.70 -3.22
C PHE A 540 -26.54 35.46 -1.71
N VAL A 541 -25.29 35.39 -1.23
CA VAL A 541 -25.00 35.31 0.20
C VAL A 541 -25.48 36.57 0.92
N ALA A 542 -25.31 37.75 0.33
CA ALA A 542 -25.81 39.01 0.90
C ALA A 542 -27.35 39.04 0.99
N VAL A 543 -28.06 38.61 -0.06
CA VAL A 543 -29.53 38.51 -0.04
C VAL A 543 -30.00 37.51 1.02
N ALA A 544 -29.34 36.36 1.14
CA ALA A 544 -29.66 35.38 2.17
C ALA A 544 -29.40 35.92 3.59
N LEU A 545 -28.29 36.64 3.81
CA LEU A 545 -27.98 37.28 5.08
C LEU A 545 -28.97 38.39 5.42
N LEU A 546 -29.38 39.20 4.45
CA LEU A 546 -30.44 40.20 4.63
C LEU A 546 -31.76 39.55 5.02
N PHE A 547 -32.10 38.40 4.43
CA PHE A 547 -33.29 37.65 4.80
C PHE A 547 -33.19 37.09 6.23
N VAL A 548 -32.05 36.51 6.60
CA VAL A 548 -31.77 36.06 7.97
C VAL A 548 -31.89 37.21 8.96
N LEU A 549 -31.30 38.36 8.65
CA LEU A 549 -31.30 39.56 9.49
C LEU A 549 -32.70 40.16 9.64
N ALA A 550 -33.45 40.27 8.55
CA ALA A 550 -34.83 40.75 8.59
C ALA A 550 -35.73 39.81 9.39
N LEU A 551 -35.52 38.49 9.25
CA LEU A 551 -36.28 37.48 9.99
C LEU A 551 -35.89 37.47 11.48
N SER A 552 -34.60 37.55 11.80
CA SER A 552 -34.12 37.57 13.18
C SER A 552 -34.56 38.84 13.91
N LEU A 553 -34.31 40.03 13.34
CA LEU A 553 -34.76 41.30 13.91
C LEU A 553 -36.25 41.29 14.22
N ARG A 554 -37.06 40.64 13.38
CA ARG A 554 -38.52 40.61 13.53
C ARG A 554 -39.03 39.54 14.50
N ILE A 555 -38.39 38.38 14.56
CA ILE A 555 -38.69 37.33 15.57
C ILE A 555 -38.28 37.81 16.96
N PHE A 556 -37.12 38.48 17.08
CA PHE A 556 -36.62 38.93 18.36
C PHE A 556 -37.20 40.28 18.81
N ARG A 557 -37.84 41.06 17.92
CA ARG A 557 -38.43 42.36 18.29
C ARG A 557 -39.38 42.30 19.52
N PRO A 558 -40.36 41.39 19.61
CA PRO A 558 -41.25 41.33 20.78
C PRO A 558 -40.49 40.93 22.05
N ALA A 559 -39.48 40.06 21.92
CA ALA A 559 -38.62 39.67 23.03
C ALA A 559 -37.74 40.84 23.50
N ILE A 560 -37.18 41.62 22.56
CA ILE A 560 -36.38 42.82 22.82
C ILE A 560 -37.25 43.93 23.43
N GLU A 561 -38.50 44.09 22.99
CA GLU A 561 -39.44 45.08 23.53
C GLU A 561 -39.98 44.66 24.92
N SER A 562 -40.02 43.36 25.24
CA SER A 562 -40.43 42.85 26.56
C SER A 562 -39.32 42.81 27.61
N VAL A 563 -38.06 42.86 27.17
CA VAL A 563 -36.90 42.89 28.05
C VAL A 563 -36.62 44.37 28.32
N ASP A 564 -36.82 44.80 29.56
CA ASP A 564 -36.42 46.12 30.02
C ASP A 564 -34.89 46.26 29.87
N VAL A 565 -34.48 46.89 28.78
CA VAL A 565 -33.08 46.92 28.33
C VAL A 565 -32.21 47.66 29.35
N GLU A 566 -32.77 48.61 30.11
CA GLU A 566 -32.04 49.32 31.17
C GLU A 566 -31.79 48.46 32.41
N ALA A 567 -32.79 47.69 32.86
CA ALA A 567 -32.61 46.76 33.99
C ALA A 567 -31.67 45.59 33.63
N SER A 568 -31.84 45.02 32.43
CA SER A 568 -31.05 43.86 32.00
C SER A 568 -29.60 44.19 31.64
N THR A 569 -29.30 45.41 31.15
CA THR A 569 -27.91 45.82 30.88
C THR A 569 -27.11 46.09 32.15
N ALA A 570 -27.73 46.65 33.19
CA ALA A 570 -27.10 46.83 34.49
C ALA A 570 -26.78 45.46 35.14
N THR A 571 -27.75 44.54 35.18
CA THR A 571 -27.53 43.20 35.75
C THR A 571 -26.59 42.35 34.89
N ALA A 572 -26.61 42.49 33.56
CA ALA A 572 -25.69 41.77 32.68
C ALA A 572 -24.26 42.28 32.82
N GLN A 573 -24.03 43.59 33.02
CA GLN A 573 -22.69 44.13 33.26
C GLN A 573 -22.11 43.66 34.59
N GLU A 574 -22.89 43.67 35.67
CA GLU A 574 -22.46 43.16 36.98
C GLU A 574 -22.15 41.66 36.92
N TRP A 575 -23.06 40.89 36.33
CA TRP A 575 -22.89 39.45 36.20
C TRP A 575 -21.74 39.05 35.26
N THR A 576 -21.55 39.76 34.13
CA THR A 576 -20.42 39.48 33.22
C THR A 576 -19.10 39.84 33.86
N ALA A 577 -19.01 40.93 34.64
CA ALA A 577 -17.80 41.25 35.38
C ALA A 577 -17.44 40.16 36.41
N GLU A 578 -18.42 39.65 37.15
CA GLU A 578 -18.22 38.62 38.19
C GLU A 578 -17.90 37.23 37.59
N ARG A 579 -18.53 36.86 36.48
CA ARG A 579 -18.26 35.58 35.81
C ARG A 579 -17.03 35.59 34.94
N TRP A 580 -16.70 36.74 34.34
CA TRP A 580 -15.44 36.91 33.63
C TRP A 580 -14.26 36.77 34.58
N THR A 581 -14.32 37.38 35.76
CA THR A 581 -13.31 37.19 36.80
C THR A 581 -13.23 35.75 37.30
N GLN A 582 -14.36 35.06 37.51
CA GLN A 582 -14.33 33.61 37.85
C GLN A 582 -13.73 32.74 36.74
N LEU A 583 -14.04 33.03 35.47
CA LEU A 583 -13.52 32.27 34.33
C LEU A 583 -12.04 32.54 34.12
N GLU A 584 -11.61 33.80 34.21
CA GLU A 584 -10.21 34.21 34.18
C GLU A 584 -9.43 33.55 35.32
N THR A 585 -9.97 33.55 36.53
CA THR A 585 -9.36 32.88 37.68
C THR A 585 -9.25 31.37 37.42
N GLY A 586 -10.31 30.72 36.96
CA GLY A 586 -10.30 29.28 36.66
C GLY A 586 -9.36 28.91 35.52
N LEU A 587 -9.23 29.76 34.49
CA LEU A 587 -8.34 29.52 33.36
C LEU A 587 -6.87 29.72 33.77
N ASN A 588 -6.59 30.74 34.57
CA ASN A 588 -5.28 30.97 35.17
C ASN A 588 -4.90 29.80 36.09
N ASP A 589 -5.83 29.29 36.89
CA ASP A 589 -5.60 28.18 37.81
C ASP A 589 -5.33 26.84 37.08
N VAL A 590 -5.92 26.66 35.89
CA VAL A 590 -5.62 25.53 34.99
C VAL A 590 -4.27 25.71 34.32
N ILE A 591 -3.96 26.92 33.83
CA ILE A 591 -2.66 27.24 33.23
C ILE A 591 -1.54 27.06 34.25
N ASP A 592 -1.71 27.53 35.48
CA ASP A 592 -0.76 27.38 36.57
C ASP A 592 -0.56 25.91 36.92
N ARG A 593 -1.63 25.09 36.98
CA ARG A 593 -1.50 23.63 37.16
C ARG A 593 -0.74 22.96 36.03
N VAL A 594 -0.95 23.39 34.79
CA VAL A 594 -0.24 22.85 33.62
C VAL A 594 1.23 23.27 33.65
N MET A 595 1.51 24.54 33.95
CA MET A 595 2.86 25.10 34.07
C MET A 595 3.63 24.47 35.22
N LEU A 596 3.02 24.29 36.40
CA LEU A 596 3.59 23.57 37.53
C LEU A 596 3.96 22.14 37.15
N ARG A 597 3.08 21.39 36.47
CA ARG A 597 3.41 20.03 35.97
C ARG A 597 4.53 20.01 34.93
N LEU A 598 4.68 21.07 34.15
CA LEU A 598 5.73 21.20 33.14
C LEU A 598 7.08 21.56 33.76
N TYR A 599 7.08 22.38 34.81
CA TYR A 599 8.29 22.79 35.54
C TYR A 599 8.74 21.75 36.58
N ASP A 600 7.83 21.04 37.26
CA ASP A 600 8.18 19.92 38.15
C ASP A 600 8.91 18.79 37.41
N ARG A 601 8.62 18.60 36.11
CA ARG A 601 9.33 17.63 35.26
C ARG A 601 10.74 18.07 34.84
N ARG A 602 11.13 19.33 35.11
CA ARG A 602 12.45 19.89 34.76
C ARG A 602 13.30 20.24 35.97
N ALA A 603 12.78 20.12 37.19
CA ALA A 603 13.60 20.21 38.38
C ALA A 603 14.57 19.00 38.39
N PRO A 604 15.90 19.22 38.40
CA PRO A 604 16.85 18.13 38.58
C PRO A 604 16.57 17.48 39.93
N SER A 605 16.36 16.16 39.93
CA SER A 605 16.36 15.39 41.16
C SER A 605 17.75 15.52 41.78
N GLY A 606 17.86 16.37 42.80
CA GLY A 606 19.04 16.42 43.66
C GLY A 606 19.15 15.08 44.39
N GLY A 607 20.07 14.26 43.90
CA GLY A 607 20.51 12.97 44.43
C GLY A 607 21.78 12.55 43.74
#